data_AF-A0A355DWJ7-F1
#
_entry.id   AF-A0A355DWJ7-F1
#
_cell.length_a   1.000
_cell.length_b   1.000
_cell.length_c   1.000
_cell.angle_alpha   90.00
_cell.angle_beta   90.00
_cell.angle_gamma   90.00
#
_symmetry.space_group_name_H-M   'P 1'
#
loop_
_entity.id
_entity.type
_entity.pdbx_description
1 polymer ?
#
loop_
_entity_poly.entity_id
_entity_poly.type
_entity_poly.pdbx_seq_one_letter_code
_entity_poly.pdbx_strand_id
1 'polypeptide(L)'
;HEVKKRSSRLPVDILNFVVISFASAIVIGTLSHLILEAFSINIGIGLRSLLAALLPIIVITAIRSFVKTGDAQRGEMPFVNIYIIFSILGIIALLTVRFLNEPLIPLGEVLLSFIITSAWLTYNHDKFKAFLARAYGIVSGFLVYIIFFELPL
;
A
#
# COMPACT_ATOMS: atom_id res chain seq x y z
N HIS A 1 23.26 -48.11 8.89
CA HIS A 1 24.22 -47.11 8.35
C HIS A 1 23.46 -45.83 8.03
N GLU A 2 23.21 -44.97 9.01
CA GLU A 2 22.59 -43.64 8.82
C GLU A 2 23.38 -42.62 9.62
N VAL A 3 24.51 -42.19 9.08
CA VAL A 3 25.32 -41.13 9.69
C VAL A 3 25.76 -40.19 8.56
N LYS A 4 25.57 -38.89 8.80
CA LYS A 4 26.03 -37.72 8.01
C LYS A 4 25.31 -37.41 6.70
N LYS A 5 24.20 -36.65 6.79
CA LYS A 5 23.77 -35.73 5.71
C LYS A 5 23.26 -34.36 6.21
N ARG A 6 23.69 -33.94 7.41
CA ARG A 6 23.33 -32.64 8.02
C ARG A 6 24.42 -31.56 7.90
N SER A 7 25.69 -31.95 7.77
CA SER A 7 26.84 -31.04 7.79
C SER A 7 27.03 -30.19 6.52
N SER A 8 26.50 -30.62 5.37
CA SER A 8 26.68 -29.90 4.10
C SER A 8 25.70 -28.74 3.90
N ARG A 9 24.70 -28.59 4.79
CA ARG A 9 23.69 -27.51 4.68
C ARG A 9 24.14 -26.22 5.34
N LEU A 10 24.85 -26.30 6.47
CA LEU A 10 25.36 -25.14 7.21
C LEU A 10 26.19 -24.15 6.35
N PRO A 11 27.15 -24.59 5.50
CA PRO A 11 27.90 -23.66 4.66
C PRO A 11 27.04 -22.99 3.59
N VAL A 12 26.04 -23.72 3.07
CA VAL A 12 25.10 -23.23 2.05
C VAL A 12 24.14 -22.21 2.67
N ASP A 13 23.66 -22.47 3.88
CA ASP A 13 22.76 -21.56 4.61
C ASP A 13 23.46 -20.24 4.97
N ILE A 14 24.73 -20.31 5.41
CA ILE A 14 25.56 -19.12 5.68
C ILE A 14 25.80 -18.34 4.39
N LEU A 15 26.17 -19.02 3.29
CA LEU A 15 26.37 -18.38 2.01
C LEU A 15 25.08 -17.69 1.51
N ASN A 16 23.94 -18.38 1.60
CA ASN A 16 22.63 -17.83 1.23
C ASN A 16 22.29 -16.60 2.08
N PHE A 17 22.54 -16.64 3.39
CA PHE A 17 22.32 -15.49 4.27
C PHE A 17 23.18 -14.29 3.88
N VAL A 18 24.47 -14.50 3.59
CA VAL A 18 25.38 -13.44 3.12
C VAL A 18 24.89 -12.86 1.80
N VAL A 19 24.51 -13.70 0.83
CA VAL A 19 23.98 -13.26 -0.46
C VAL A 19 22.69 -12.46 -0.31
N ILE A 20 21.74 -12.92 0.51
CA ILE A 20 20.48 -12.20 0.79
C ILE A 20 20.76 -10.86 1.46
N SER A 21 21.69 -10.82 2.41
CA SER A 21 22.05 -9.60 3.13
C SER A 21 22.69 -8.57 2.20
N PHE A 22 23.61 -9.01 1.34
CA PHE A 22 24.29 -8.15 0.38
C PHE A 22 23.33 -7.64 -0.70
N ALA A 23 22.48 -8.52 -1.24
CA ALA A 23 21.43 -8.13 -2.19
C ALA A 23 20.47 -7.11 -1.58
N SER A 24 20.03 -7.35 -0.33
CA SER A 24 19.15 -6.42 0.39
C SER A 24 19.82 -5.06 0.60
N ALA A 25 21.09 -5.03 0.99
CA ALA A 25 21.85 -3.79 1.16
C ALA A 25 21.99 -3.01 -0.15
N ILE A 26 22.28 -3.69 -1.27
CA ILE A 26 22.35 -3.06 -2.60
C ILE A 26 21.00 -2.45 -2.97
N VAL A 27 19.91 -3.21 -2.83
CA VAL A 27 18.56 -2.75 -3.19
C VAL A 27 18.15 -1.56 -2.33
N ILE A 28 18.31 -1.65 -1.01
CA ILE A 28 17.97 -0.56 -0.09
C ILE A 28 18.84 0.67 -0.37
N GLY A 29 20.16 0.50 -0.53
CA GLY A 29 21.07 1.60 -0.81
C GLY A 29 20.75 2.30 -2.14
N THR A 30 20.46 1.54 -3.19
CA THR A 30 20.05 2.08 -4.50
C THR A 30 18.71 2.82 -4.39
N LEU A 31 17.73 2.25 -3.70
CA LEU A 31 16.43 2.87 -3.49
C LEU A 31 16.55 4.19 -2.71
N SER A 32 17.34 4.19 -1.63
CA SER A 32 17.61 5.41 -0.86
C SER A 32 18.32 6.47 -1.69
N HIS A 33 19.29 6.08 -2.52
CA HIS A 33 19.97 7.00 -3.42
C HIS A 33 19.00 7.64 -4.43
N LEU A 34 18.16 6.85 -5.09
CA LEU A 34 17.15 7.35 -6.05
C LEU A 34 16.14 8.30 -5.40
N ILE A 35 15.73 8.03 -4.16
CA ILE A 35 14.84 8.93 -3.41
C ILE A 35 15.54 10.26 -3.12
N LEU A 36 16.78 10.22 -2.63
CA LEU A 36 17.55 11.44 -2.33
C LEU A 36 17.83 12.28 -3.59
N GLU A 37 18.19 11.62 -4.69
CA GLU A 37 18.36 12.27 -5.99
C GLU A 37 17.05 12.94 -6.44
N ALA A 38 15.91 12.27 -6.32
CA ALA A 38 14.61 12.84 -6.65
C ALA A 38 14.28 14.10 -5.82
N PHE A 39 14.61 14.11 -4.52
CA PHE A 39 14.47 15.31 -3.67
C PHE A 39 15.39 16.46 -4.09
N SER A 40 16.57 16.16 -4.63
CA SER A 40 17.50 17.18 -5.13
C SER A 40 16.97 17.93 -6.36
N ILE A 41 16.12 17.29 -7.17
CA ILE A 41 15.50 17.90 -8.35
C ILE A 41 14.34 18.80 -7.91
N ASN A 42 13.38 18.24 -7.16
CA ASN A 42 12.21 18.97 -6.68
C ASN A 42 11.54 18.20 -5.53
N ILE A 43 10.99 18.92 -4.55
CA ILE A 43 10.33 18.31 -3.39
C ILE A 43 9.12 17.42 -3.77
N GLY A 44 8.35 17.79 -4.80
CA GLY A 44 7.22 17.00 -5.30
C GLY A 44 7.67 15.70 -5.94
N ILE A 45 8.77 15.73 -6.71
CA ILE A 45 9.37 14.53 -7.33
C ILE A 45 9.95 13.61 -6.25
N GLY A 46 10.64 14.18 -5.25
CA GLY A 46 11.14 13.46 -4.08
C GLY A 46 10.03 12.76 -3.29
N LEU A 47 8.94 13.48 -2.98
CA LEU A 47 7.76 12.89 -2.33
C LEU A 47 7.14 11.79 -3.17
N ARG A 48 6.98 12.00 -4.48
CA ARG A 48 6.46 10.97 -5.40
C ARG A 48 7.33 9.71 -5.40
N SER A 49 8.66 9.86 -5.43
CA SER A 49 9.62 8.76 -5.37
C SER A 49 9.54 8.00 -4.03
N LEU A 50 9.48 8.72 -2.91
CA LEU A 50 9.32 8.15 -1.58
C LEU A 50 8.00 7.36 -1.45
N LEU A 51 6.89 7.94 -1.93
CA LEU A 51 5.57 7.30 -1.89
C LEU A 51 5.51 6.08 -2.82
N ALA A 52 6.18 6.13 -3.97
CA ALA A 52 6.35 4.97 -4.85
C ALA A 52 7.10 3.81 -4.17
N ALA A 53 8.13 4.12 -3.38
CA ALA A 53 8.87 3.13 -2.61
C ALA A 53 8.04 2.50 -1.47
N LEU A 54 7.13 3.28 -0.86
CA LEU A 54 6.27 2.81 0.23
C LEU A 54 5.07 1.97 -0.25
N LEU A 55 4.56 2.23 -1.46
CA LEU A 55 3.36 1.57 -1.98
C LEU A 55 3.46 0.02 -1.94
N PRO A 56 4.53 -0.62 -2.45
CA PRO A 56 4.65 -2.09 -2.38
C PRO A 56 4.60 -2.63 -0.96
N ILE A 57 5.20 -1.94 0.01
CA ILE A 57 5.22 -2.33 1.42
C ILE A 57 3.80 -2.31 1.99
N ILE A 58 3.04 -1.25 1.70
CA ILE A 58 1.65 -1.09 2.15
C ILE A 58 0.75 -2.14 1.51
N VAL A 59 0.86 -2.35 0.20
CA VAL A 59 0.07 -3.34 -0.55
C VAL A 59 0.34 -4.77 -0.03
N ILE A 60 1.61 -5.15 0.12
CA ILE A 60 1.98 -6.48 0.63
C ILE A 60 1.48 -6.67 2.07
N THR A 61 1.60 -5.64 2.91
CA THR A 61 1.11 -5.68 4.30
C THR A 61 -0.40 -5.83 4.34
N ALA A 62 -1.14 -5.10 3.51
CA ALA A 62 -2.58 -5.21 3.36
C ALA A 62 -2.98 -6.62 2.91
N ILE A 63 -2.43 -7.11 1.79
CA ILE A 63 -2.73 -8.44 1.24
C ILE A 63 -2.44 -9.51 2.29
N ARG A 64 -1.27 -9.49 2.94
CA ARG A 64 -0.91 -10.48 3.97
C ARG A 64 -1.86 -10.47 5.16
N SER A 65 -2.35 -9.29 5.56
CA SER A 65 -3.29 -9.12 6.67
C SER A 65 -4.68 -9.67 6.35
N PHE A 66 -5.12 -9.57 5.09
CA PHE A 66 -6.47 -9.93 4.68
C PHE A 66 -6.58 -11.33 4.04
N VAL A 67 -5.55 -11.82 3.36
CA VAL A 67 -5.53 -13.16 2.73
C VAL A 67 -5.64 -14.28 3.77
N LYS A 68 -5.03 -14.11 4.95
CA LYS A 68 -5.12 -15.11 6.04
C LYS A 68 -6.47 -15.12 6.75
N THR A 69 -7.31 -14.10 6.55
CA THR A 69 -8.60 -13.98 7.22
C THR A 69 -9.74 -14.42 6.29
N GLY A 70 -9.56 -15.52 5.56
CA GLY A 70 -10.53 -16.08 4.61
C GLY A 70 -11.89 -16.52 5.18
N ASP A 71 -12.22 -16.16 6.42
CA ASP A 71 -13.56 -16.36 6.99
C ASP A 71 -14.44 -15.15 6.71
N ALA A 72 -14.80 -14.99 5.44
CA ALA A 72 -16.09 -14.35 5.15
C ALA A 72 -17.16 -15.32 5.67
N GLN A 73 -17.75 -15.00 6.83
CA GLN A 73 -18.97 -15.66 7.26
C GLN A 73 -19.97 -15.62 6.09
N ARG A 74 -20.60 -16.77 5.77
CA ARG A 74 -21.45 -16.96 4.58
C ARG A 74 -22.34 -15.75 4.33
N GLY A 75 -22.04 -14.97 3.30
CA GLY A 75 -22.77 -13.75 2.91
C GLY A 75 -22.00 -12.44 3.03
N GLU A 76 -20.84 -12.40 3.70
CA GLU A 76 -20.03 -11.18 3.81
C GLU A 76 -18.99 -11.07 2.69
N MET A 77 -18.71 -9.83 2.24
CA MET A 77 -17.71 -9.57 1.21
C MET A 77 -16.28 -9.78 1.76
N PRO A 78 -15.38 -10.48 1.04
CA PRO A 78 -14.00 -10.65 1.46
C PRO A 78 -13.28 -9.31 1.71
N PHE A 79 -12.48 -9.22 2.77
CA PHE A 79 -11.73 -7.99 3.13
C PHE A 79 -10.82 -7.50 2.00
N VAL A 80 -10.27 -8.39 1.18
CA VAL A 80 -9.47 -8.03 0.00
C VAL A 80 -10.31 -7.22 -1.00
N ASN A 81 -11.57 -7.58 -1.21
CA ASN A 81 -12.44 -6.85 -2.13
C ASN A 81 -12.79 -5.46 -1.58
N ILE A 82 -13.01 -5.35 -0.25
CA ILE A 82 -13.21 -4.05 0.42
C ILE A 82 -11.98 -3.16 0.20
N TYR A 83 -10.77 -3.71 0.39
CA TYR A 83 -9.52 -3.02 0.12
C TYR A 83 -9.44 -2.52 -1.34
N ILE A 84 -9.76 -3.37 -2.32
CA ILE A 84 -9.74 -3.01 -3.75
C ILE A 84 -10.75 -1.90 -4.04
N ILE A 85 -11.99 -2.02 -3.55
CA ILE A 85 -13.04 -1.01 -3.76
C ILE A 85 -12.59 0.34 -3.23
N PHE A 86 -12.09 0.38 -2.00
CA PHE A 86 -11.66 1.64 -1.39
C PHE A 86 -10.38 2.22 -2.03
N SER A 87 -9.53 1.37 -2.61
CA SER A 87 -8.41 1.83 -3.46
C SER A 87 -8.91 2.52 -4.72
N ILE A 88 -9.86 1.90 -5.42
CA ILE A 88 -10.46 2.45 -6.65
C ILE A 88 -11.22 3.74 -6.32
N LEU A 89 -12.02 3.75 -5.26
CA LEU A 89 -12.75 4.95 -4.81
C LEU A 89 -11.79 6.09 -4.46
N GLY A 90 -10.68 5.80 -3.78
CA GLY A 90 -9.65 6.81 -3.50
C GLY A 90 -9.07 7.43 -4.77
N ILE A 91 -8.74 6.60 -5.77
CA ILE A 91 -8.25 7.09 -7.07
C ILE A 91 -9.31 7.94 -7.77
N ILE A 92 -10.56 7.45 -7.84
CA ILE A 92 -11.67 8.17 -8.48
C ILE A 92 -11.90 9.52 -7.81
N ALA A 93 -11.95 9.57 -6.47
CA ALA A 93 -12.18 10.82 -5.75
C ALA A 93 -11.11 11.87 -6.07
N LEU A 94 -9.84 11.47 -6.15
CA LEU A 94 -8.75 12.40 -6.49
C LEU A 94 -8.74 12.81 -7.96
N LEU A 95 -9.10 11.90 -8.86
CA LEU A 95 -9.33 12.25 -10.27
C LEU A 95 -10.48 13.26 -10.39
N THR A 96 -11.57 13.08 -9.63
CA THR A 96 -12.66 14.06 -9.58
C THR A 96 -12.19 15.41 -9.04
N VAL A 97 -11.39 15.43 -7.96
CA VAL A 97 -10.80 16.67 -7.44
C VAL A 97 -9.92 17.37 -8.48
N ARG A 98 -9.17 16.62 -9.29
CA ARG A 98 -8.30 17.23 -10.30
C ARG A 98 -9.05 17.72 -11.54
N PHE A 99 -9.98 16.94 -12.06
CA PHE A 99 -10.57 17.17 -13.38
C PHE A 99 -11.98 17.76 -13.36
N LEU A 100 -12.70 17.64 -12.25
CA LEU A 100 -14.13 17.94 -12.15
C LEU A 100 -14.48 18.85 -10.96
N ASN A 101 -13.48 19.50 -10.35
CA ASN A 101 -13.70 20.38 -9.21
C ASN A 101 -14.17 21.76 -9.69
N GLU A 102 -15.46 21.85 -10.02
CA GLU A 102 -16.12 23.09 -10.35
C GLU A 102 -16.56 23.84 -9.08
N PRO A 103 -16.49 25.18 -9.05
CA PRO A 103 -16.79 25.98 -7.86
C PRO A 103 -18.26 25.89 -7.40
N LEU A 104 -19.17 25.42 -8.25
CA LEU A 104 -20.61 25.35 -7.95
C LEU A 104 -21.00 24.06 -7.19
N ILE A 105 -20.31 22.95 -7.45
CA ILE A 105 -20.56 21.65 -6.81
C ILE A 105 -19.21 21.01 -6.48
N PRO A 106 -18.78 21.01 -5.20
CA PRO A 106 -17.49 20.46 -4.79
C PRO A 106 -17.53 18.93 -4.74
N LEU A 107 -17.71 18.29 -5.90
CA LEU A 107 -17.95 16.86 -6.02
C LEU A 107 -16.80 16.03 -5.45
N GLY A 108 -15.57 16.51 -5.60
CA GLY A 108 -14.38 15.91 -5.01
C GLY A 108 -14.43 15.87 -3.48
N GLU A 109 -14.80 16.98 -2.84
CA GLU A 109 -14.94 17.06 -1.38
C GLU A 109 -16.08 16.18 -0.87
N VAL A 110 -17.18 16.11 -1.61
CA VAL A 110 -18.31 15.23 -1.29
C VAL A 110 -17.90 13.75 -1.35
N LEU A 111 -17.17 13.34 -2.39
CA LEU A 111 -16.68 11.97 -2.52
C LEU A 111 -15.68 11.62 -1.42
N LEU A 112 -14.73 12.50 -1.12
CA LEU A 112 -13.77 12.30 -0.02
C LEU A 112 -14.49 12.19 1.33
N SER A 113 -15.48 13.05 1.59
CA SER A 113 -16.30 13.01 2.79
C SER A 113 -17.09 11.71 2.90
N PHE A 114 -17.64 11.22 1.78
CA PHE A 114 -18.33 9.93 1.71
C PHE A 114 -17.38 8.76 2.01
N ILE A 115 -16.17 8.76 1.46
CA ILE A 115 -15.16 7.72 1.70
C ILE A 115 -14.79 7.67 3.19
N ILE A 116 -14.52 8.82 3.82
CA ILE A 116 -14.17 8.90 5.25
C ILE A 116 -15.35 8.45 6.12
N THR A 117 -16.55 8.96 5.85
CA THR A 117 -17.76 8.65 6.62
C THR A 117 -18.11 7.16 6.52
N SER A 118 -18.04 6.59 5.31
CA SER A 118 -18.31 5.17 5.10
C SER A 118 -17.27 4.29 5.80
N ALA A 119 -15.98 4.67 5.79
CA ALA A 119 -14.96 3.98 6.57
C ALA A 119 -15.28 4.02 8.07
N TRP A 120 -15.58 5.22 8.61
CA TRP A 120 -15.86 5.46 10.02
C TRP A 120 -17.09 4.70 10.55
N LEU A 121 -18.19 4.66 9.80
CA LEU A 121 -19.42 3.96 10.22
C LEU A 121 -19.22 2.46 10.50
N THR A 122 -18.16 1.87 9.97
CA THR A 122 -17.84 0.44 10.15
C THR A 122 -17.02 0.16 11.40
N TYR A 123 -16.43 1.20 11.99
CA TYR A 123 -15.63 1.09 13.21
C TYR A 123 -16.48 0.64 14.41
N ASN A 124 -17.76 1.03 14.45
CA ASN A 124 -18.66 0.80 15.58
C ASN A 124 -19.28 -0.62 15.67
N HIS A 125 -18.99 -1.54 14.74
CA HIS A 125 -19.68 -2.84 14.63
C HIS A 125 -18.76 -4.07 14.66
N ASP A 126 -17.73 -4.10 15.51
CA ASP A 126 -16.79 -5.23 15.70
C ASP A 126 -15.96 -5.64 14.47
N LYS A 127 -16.02 -4.89 13.37
CA LYS A 127 -15.30 -5.19 12.14
C LYS A 127 -14.03 -4.35 11.99
N PHE A 128 -13.16 -4.37 13.00
CA PHE A 128 -11.84 -3.70 12.93
C PHE A 128 -11.07 -4.07 11.66
N LYS A 129 -11.15 -5.34 11.22
CA LYS A 129 -10.53 -5.80 9.97
C LYS A 129 -11.15 -5.18 8.71
N ALA A 130 -12.46 -4.93 8.70
CA ALA A 130 -13.11 -4.22 7.60
C ALA A 130 -12.68 -2.75 7.56
N PHE A 131 -12.64 -2.10 8.73
CA PHE A 131 -12.12 -0.73 8.84
C PHE A 131 -10.68 -0.64 8.32
N LEU A 132 -9.83 -1.59 8.75
CA LEU A 132 -8.44 -1.68 8.32
C LEU A 132 -8.34 -1.87 6.81
N ALA A 133 -9.14 -2.77 6.22
CA ALA A 133 -9.17 -2.97 4.76
C ALA A 133 -9.52 -1.69 3.99
N ARG A 134 -10.48 -0.92 4.50
CA ARG A 134 -10.86 0.39 3.93
C ARG A 134 -9.72 1.38 4.04
N ALA A 135 -9.11 1.51 5.23
CA ALA A 135 -8.00 2.43 5.45
C ALA A 135 -6.79 2.12 4.56
N TYR A 136 -6.37 0.85 4.49
CA TYR A 136 -5.32 0.42 3.57
C TYR A 136 -5.69 0.67 2.11
N GLY A 137 -6.96 0.47 1.75
CA GLY A 137 -7.47 0.75 0.41
C GLY A 137 -7.34 2.23 0.06
N ILE A 138 -7.88 3.11 0.91
CA ILE A 138 -7.83 4.58 0.74
C ILE A 138 -6.38 5.04 0.57
N VAL A 139 -5.49 4.63 1.48
CA VAL A 139 -4.07 5.01 1.44
C VAL A 139 -3.41 4.51 0.16
N SER A 140 -3.65 3.25 -0.24
CA SER A 140 -3.07 2.69 -1.45
C SER A 140 -3.58 3.39 -2.70
N GLY A 141 -4.87 3.70 -2.79
CA GLY A 141 -5.46 4.47 -3.87
C GLY A 141 -4.86 5.88 -3.98
N PHE A 142 -4.69 6.55 -2.83
CA PHE A 142 -4.08 7.88 -2.76
C PHE A 142 -2.62 7.86 -3.23
N LEU A 143 -1.85 6.86 -2.79
CA LEU A 143 -0.46 6.68 -3.22
C LEU A 143 -0.35 6.40 -4.72
N VAL A 144 -1.18 5.48 -5.24
CA VAL A 144 -1.24 5.19 -6.68
C VAL A 144 -1.53 6.48 -7.46
N TYR A 145 -2.52 7.25 -7.04
CA TYR A 145 -2.83 8.52 -7.68
C TYR A 145 -1.61 9.45 -7.72
N ILE A 146 -0.95 9.70 -6.59
CA ILE A 146 0.22 10.61 -6.54
C ILE A 146 1.36 10.10 -7.44
N ILE A 147 1.56 8.79 -7.51
CA ILE A 147 2.59 8.18 -8.36
C ILE A 147 2.32 8.44 -9.85
N PHE A 148 1.08 8.55 -10.29
CA PHE A 148 0.76 8.82 -11.71
C PHE A 148 0.51 10.29 -12.01
N PHE A 149 -0.05 11.03 -11.05
CA PHE A 149 -0.67 12.33 -11.26
C PHE A 149 -0.07 13.44 -10.39
N GLU A 150 0.89 13.16 -9.53
CA GLU A 150 1.46 14.12 -8.57
C GLU A 150 0.41 14.56 -7.52
N LEU A 151 0.83 15.40 -6.56
CA LEU A 151 -0.09 15.91 -5.55
C LEU A 151 -1.11 16.85 -6.20
N PRO A 152 -2.42 16.71 -5.91
CA PRO A 152 -3.41 17.70 -6.32
C PRO A 152 -3.26 18.92 -5.38
N LEU A 153 -2.32 19.81 -5.72
CA LEU A 153 -2.11 21.12 -5.09
C LEU A 153 -2.66 22.22 -5.99
#